data_AF-A0A7S0RHP2-F1
#
_entry.id   AF-A0A7S0RHP2-F1
#
_cell.length_a   1.000
_cell.length_b   1.000
_cell.length_c   1.000
_cell.angle_alpha   90.00
_cell.angle_beta   90.00
_cell.angle_gamma   90.00
#
_symmetry.space_group_name_H-M   'P 1'
#
loop_
_entity.id
_entity.type
_entity.pdbx_description
1 polymer ?
#
loop_
_entity_poly.entity_id
_entity_poly.type
_entity_poly.pdbx_seq_one_letter_code
_entity_poly.pdbx_strand_id
1 'polypeptide(L)'
;MASKDQEPLRLHANAECAWKVWSRVRATRPLVQCITNFVSMDIMANVLLAAGASPAMAHSLDEVEDFVRISSALLINMGTLSSEWIASKKLAAKAAVAAGKPWVLDPVGCGATPMRTRACVDLLGCGPAVVRGNGSEVLALAGAAGGVRGVDFT
;
A
#
# COMPACT_ATOMS: atom_id res chain seq x y z
N MET A 1 1.59 5.88 -37.56
CA MET A 1 0.35 5.42 -36.89
C MET A 1 0.61 5.40 -35.40
N ALA A 2 0.21 6.45 -34.68
CA ALA A 2 0.30 6.49 -33.23
C ALA A 2 -0.80 5.58 -32.65
N SER A 3 -0.40 4.66 -31.77
CA SER A 3 -1.29 3.76 -31.04
C SER A 3 -2.32 4.57 -30.23
N LYS A 4 -3.60 4.25 -30.40
CA LYS A 4 -4.74 4.90 -29.74
C LYS A 4 -5.00 4.40 -28.30
N ASP A 5 -4.09 3.64 -27.70
CA ASP A 5 -4.38 2.89 -26.47
C ASP A 5 -3.79 3.48 -25.17
N GLN A 6 -3.48 4.78 -25.13
CA GLN A 6 -3.01 5.43 -23.89
C GLN A 6 -3.85 6.66 -23.52
N GLU A 7 -5.17 6.49 -23.47
CA GLU A 7 -6.03 7.44 -22.78
C GLU A 7 -6.00 7.11 -21.27
N PRO A 8 -5.74 8.08 -20.37
CA PRO A 8 -5.78 7.84 -18.92
C PRO A 8 -7.20 7.39 -18.56
N LEU A 9 -7.32 6.20 -17.96
CA LEU A 9 -8.56 5.59 -17.50
C LEU A 9 -9.38 6.56 -16.64
N ARG A 10 -10.30 7.33 -17.25
CA ARG A 10 -11.45 7.92 -16.55
C ARG A 10 -12.42 6.79 -16.25
N LEU A 11 -12.09 6.03 -15.22
CA LEU A 11 -12.91 4.93 -14.72
C LEU A 11 -14.19 5.50 -14.10
N HIS A 12 -15.31 5.46 -14.83
CA HIS A 12 -16.58 5.25 -14.15
C HIS A 12 -16.49 3.86 -13.53
N ALA A 13 -16.18 3.81 -12.23
CA ALA A 13 -16.00 2.56 -11.50
C ALA A 13 -17.31 1.74 -11.57
N ASN A 14 -17.36 0.80 -12.52
CA ASN A 14 -18.50 -0.05 -12.82
C ASN A 14 -18.06 -1.51 -12.93
N ALA A 15 -19.03 -2.42 -13.06
CA ALA A 15 -18.77 -3.86 -13.10
C ALA A 15 -17.84 -4.28 -14.26
N GLU A 16 -17.98 -3.66 -15.43
CA GLU A 16 -17.14 -3.96 -16.59
C GLU A 16 -15.68 -3.58 -16.35
N CYS A 17 -15.45 -2.41 -15.77
CA CYS A 17 -14.12 -1.94 -15.41
C CYS A 17 -13.47 -2.83 -14.35
N ALA A 18 -14.22 -3.21 -13.32
CA ALA A 18 -13.76 -4.14 -12.29
C ALA A 18 -13.35 -5.49 -12.90
N TRP A 19 -14.16 -6.02 -13.81
CA TRP A 19 -13.86 -7.27 -14.53
C TRP A 19 -12.58 -7.17 -15.37
N LYS A 20 -12.39 -6.07 -16.11
CA LYS A 20 -11.17 -5.82 -16.90
C LYS A 20 -9.92 -5.79 -16.03
N VAL A 21 -9.98 -5.10 -14.89
CA VAL A 21 -8.87 -5.04 -13.94
C VAL A 21 -8.57 -6.42 -13.35
N TRP A 22 -9.59 -7.15 -12.89
CA TRP A 22 -9.38 -8.48 -12.30
C TRP A 22 -8.86 -9.49 -13.34
N SER A 23 -9.39 -9.46 -14.57
CA SER A 23 -8.89 -10.28 -15.67
C SER A 23 -7.42 -10.01 -15.97
N ARG A 24 -7.01 -8.73 -15.94
CA ARG A 24 -5.60 -8.34 -16.11
C ARG A 24 -4.72 -8.88 -14.99
N VAL A 25 -5.16 -8.81 -13.73
CA VAL A 25 -4.43 -9.40 -12.59
C VAL A 25 -4.18 -10.89 -12.82
N ARG A 26 -5.20 -11.65 -13.23
CA ARG A 26 -5.06 -13.09 -13.50
C ARG A 26 -4.13 -13.38 -14.69
N ALA A 27 -4.15 -12.54 -15.73
CA ALA A 27 -3.32 -12.70 -16.91
C ALA A 27 -1.84 -12.39 -16.63
N THR A 28 -1.56 -11.33 -15.86
CA THR A 28 -0.18 -10.88 -15.58
C THR A 28 0.43 -11.53 -14.35
N ARG A 29 -0.40 -12.10 -13.45
CA ARG A 29 0.00 -12.75 -12.19
C ARG A 29 1.04 -11.92 -11.42
N PRO A 30 0.72 -10.66 -11.07
CA PRO A 30 1.71 -9.72 -10.54
C PRO A 30 2.31 -10.22 -9.22
N LEU A 31 3.62 -10.07 -9.06
CA LEU A 31 4.31 -10.30 -7.79
C LEU A 31 4.04 -9.12 -6.85
N VAL A 32 3.34 -9.36 -5.75
CA VAL A 32 3.00 -8.35 -4.75
C VAL A 32 3.80 -8.61 -3.49
N GLN A 33 4.71 -7.69 -3.15
CA GLN A 33 5.38 -7.75 -1.86
C GLN A 33 4.45 -7.19 -0.77
N CYS A 34 4.24 -7.96 0.28
CA CYS A 34 3.34 -7.63 1.39
C CYS A 34 4.13 -7.54 2.69
N ILE A 35 4.40 -6.31 3.15
CA ILE A 35 4.93 -6.04 4.47
C ILE A 35 3.75 -5.76 5.39
N THR A 36 3.07 -6.83 5.79
CA THR A 36 1.83 -6.78 6.59
C THR A 36 2.02 -7.25 8.03
N ASN A 37 0.96 -7.19 8.82
CA ASN A 37 0.95 -7.62 10.20
C ASN A 37 0.81 -9.14 10.35
N PHE A 38 1.31 -9.69 11.47
CA PHE A 38 1.30 -11.14 11.72
C PHE A 38 -0.09 -11.77 11.70
N VAL A 39 -1.12 -11.02 12.12
CA VAL A 39 -2.50 -11.54 12.22
C VAL A 39 -3.12 -11.78 10.84
N SER A 40 -2.77 -10.94 9.85
CA SER A 40 -3.38 -10.97 8.51
C SER A 40 -2.51 -11.62 7.43
N MET A 41 -1.29 -12.05 7.78
CA MET A 41 -0.31 -12.49 6.79
C MET A 41 -0.80 -13.66 5.94
N ASP A 42 -1.33 -14.71 6.57
CA ASP A 42 -1.85 -15.89 5.89
C ASP A 42 -3.06 -15.56 5.00
N ILE A 43 -4.08 -14.89 5.56
CA ILE A 43 -5.28 -14.57 4.79
C ILE A 43 -4.98 -13.62 3.62
N MET A 44 -4.05 -12.67 3.77
CA MET A 44 -3.60 -11.81 2.69
C MET A 44 -2.97 -12.62 1.56
N ALA A 45 -2.11 -13.60 1.89
CA ALA A 45 -1.49 -14.49 0.91
C ALA A 45 -2.56 -15.26 0.13
N ASN A 46 -3.47 -15.91 0.85
CA ASN A 46 -4.51 -16.74 0.27
C ASN A 46 -5.48 -15.93 -0.60
N VAL A 47 -5.83 -14.71 -0.20
CA VAL A 47 -6.67 -13.80 -1.00
C VAL A 47 -5.96 -13.38 -2.28
N LEU A 48 -4.67 -13.02 -2.22
CA LEU A 48 -3.91 -12.66 -3.41
C LEU A 48 -3.76 -13.83 -4.39
N LEU A 49 -3.50 -15.04 -3.87
CA LEU A 49 -3.48 -16.27 -4.67
C LEU A 49 -4.83 -16.54 -5.32
N ALA A 50 -5.93 -16.45 -4.58
CA ALA A 50 -7.28 -16.63 -5.10
C ALA A 50 -7.65 -15.58 -6.16
N ALA A 51 -7.16 -14.35 -6.01
CA ALA A 51 -7.32 -13.29 -7.00
C ALA A 51 -6.47 -13.50 -8.27
N GLY A 52 -5.50 -14.42 -8.24
CA GLY A 52 -4.61 -14.75 -9.35
C GLY A 52 -3.27 -14.00 -9.36
N ALA A 53 -2.93 -13.31 -8.27
CA ALA A 53 -1.62 -12.68 -8.06
C ALA A 53 -0.61 -13.65 -7.41
N SER A 54 0.64 -13.21 -7.26
CA SER A 54 1.69 -13.92 -6.54
C SER A 54 2.10 -13.11 -5.31
N PRO A 55 1.71 -13.51 -4.09
CA PRO A 55 2.12 -12.81 -2.87
C PRO A 55 3.53 -13.20 -2.43
N ALA A 56 4.23 -12.27 -1.79
CA ALA A 56 5.48 -12.56 -1.08
C ALA A 56 5.62 -11.70 0.19
N MET A 57 6.01 -12.31 1.30
CA MET A 57 6.06 -11.69 2.63
C MET A 57 7.50 -11.35 3.04
N ALA A 58 8.32 -10.91 2.08
CA ALA A 58 9.70 -10.48 2.31
C ALA A 58 9.72 -9.13 3.02
N HIS A 59 10.26 -9.10 4.24
CA HIS A 59 10.27 -7.92 5.12
C HIS A 59 11.58 -7.75 5.89
N SER A 60 12.56 -8.63 5.70
CA SER A 60 13.87 -8.48 6.35
C SER A 60 14.57 -7.23 5.82
N LEU A 61 15.22 -6.48 6.72
CA LEU A 61 16.03 -5.31 6.35
C LEU A 61 17.10 -5.66 5.30
N ASP A 62 17.62 -6.88 5.34
CA ASP A 62 18.72 -7.34 4.49
C ASP A 62 18.31 -7.58 3.03
N GLU A 63 17.02 -7.79 2.75
CA GLU A 63 16.54 -8.16 1.41
C GLU A 63 15.44 -7.22 0.87
N VAL A 64 14.86 -6.36 1.73
CA VAL A 64 13.61 -5.68 1.40
C VAL A 64 13.73 -4.78 0.17
N GLU A 65 14.86 -4.10 -0.02
CA GLU A 65 15.10 -3.24 -1.18
C GLU A 65 15.21 -4.04 -2.48
N ASP A 66 15.95 -5.15 -2.44
CA ASP A 66 16.13 -6.03 -3.59
C ASP A 66 14.81 -6.68 -3.98
N PHE A 67 14.02 -7.10 -2.99
CA PHE A 67 12.72 -7.68 -3.23
C PHE A 67 11.73 -6.68 -3.84
N VAL A 68 11.74 -5.42 -3.39
CA VAL A 68 10.88 -4.37 -3.96
C VAL A 68 11.19 -4.20 -5.46
N ARG A 69 12.45 -4.23 -5.87
CA ARG A 69 12.86 -4.03 -7.26
C ARG A 69 12.30 -5.08 -8.21
N ILE A 70 12.23 -6.34 -7.78
CA ILE A 70 11.67 -7.44 -8.57
C ILE A 70 10.13 -7.54 -8.46
N SER A 71 9.54 -6.94 -7.43
CA SER A 71 8.08 -6.92 -7.25
C SER A 71 7.39 -6.08 -8.35
N SER A 72 6.11 -6.38 -8.60
CA SER A 72 5.22 -5.56 -9.42
C SER A 72 4.61 -4.40 -8.62
N ALA A 73 4.36 -4.61 -7.33
CA ALA A 73 3.81 -3.63 -6.41
C ALA A 73 4.16 -3.97 -4.95
N LEU A 74 4.08 -2.96 -4.08
CA LEU A 74 4.34 -3.08 -2.65
C LEU A 74 3.08 -2.71 -1.83
N LEU A 75 2.76 -3.51 -0.82
CA LEU A 75 1.80 -3.18 0.23
C LEU A 75 2.51 -3.04 1.57
N ILE A 76 2.33 -1.90 2.23
CA ILE A 76 2.78 -1.67 3.60
C ILE A 76 1.54 -1.51 4.49
N ASN A 77 1.38 -2.42 5.45
CA ASN A 77 0.33 -2.34 6.47
C ASN A 77 0.94 -2.07 7.86
N MET A 78 0.34 -1.14 8.60
CA MET A 78 0.86 -0.63 9.87
C MET A 78 0.34 -1.38 11.11
N GLY A 79 -0.23 -2.57 10.95
CA GLY A 79 -0.51 -3.49 12.05
C GLY A 79 0.78 -4.11 12.62
N THR A 80 0.71 -4.65 13.84
CA THR A 80 1.81 -5.27 14.62
C THR A 80 3.18 -4.63 14.35
N LEU A 81 3.42 -3.44 14.92
CA LEU A 81 4.65 -2.66 14.67
C LEU A 81 5.70 -2.89 15.74
N SER A 82 6.96 -2.91 15.31
CA SER A 82 8.16 -2.67 16.11
C SER A 82 9.05 -1.65 15.40
N SER A 83 10.07 -1.13 16.09
CA SER A 83 11.02 -0.18 15.51
C SER A 83 11.74 -0.74 14.26
N GLU A 84 12.10 -2.02 14.28
CA GLU A 84 12.73 -2.72 13.16
C GLU A 84 11.79 -2.84 11.96
N TRP A 85 10.53 -3.21 12.19
CA TRP A 85 9.52 -3.27 11.14
C TRP A 85 9.23 -1.88 10.55
N ILE A 86 9.25 -0.82 11.36
CA ILE A 86 9.11 0.56 10.87
C ILE A 86 10.30 0.91 9.96
N ALA A 87 11.52 0.53 10.35
CA ALA A 87 12.71 0.76 9.53
C ALA A 87 12.62 0.03 8.19
N SER A 88 12.26 -1.26 8.20
CA SER A 88 12.06 -2.07 6.99
C SER A 88 10.99 -1.48 6.07
N LYS A 89 9.82 -1.10 6.62
CA LYS A 89 8.74 -0.47 5.84
C LYS A 89 9.19 0.85 5.19
N LYS A 90 9.93 1.69 5.91
CA LYS A 90 10.48 2.94 5.36
C LYS A 90 11.50 2.68 4.25
N LEU A 91 12.34 1.67 4.42
CA LEU A 91 13.32 1.28 3.42
C LEU A 91 12.64 0.77 2.15
N ALA A 92 11.64 -0.11 2.30
CA ALA A 92 10.81 -0.61 1.21
C ALA A 92 10.10 0.51 0.44
N ALA A 93 9.48 1.45 1.16
CA ALA A 93 8.75 2.57 0.54
C ALA A 93 9.69 3.44 -0.31
N LYS A 94 10.87 3.78 0.21
CA LYS A 94 11.89 4.54 -0.53
C LYS A 94 12.40 3.78 -1.75
N ALA A 95 12.67 2.48 -1.61
CA ALA A 95 13.07 1.63 -2.73
C ALA A 95 11.97 1.54 -3.79
N ALA A 96 10.71 1.50 -3.39
CA ALA A 96 9.57 1.46 -4.33
C ALA A 96 9.49 2.73 -5.15
N VAL A 97 9.62 3.90 -4.51
CA VAL A 97 9.68 5.20 -5.20
C VAL A 97 10.87 5.24 -6.16
N ALA A 98 12.06 4.87 -5.71
CA ALA A 98 13.27 4.89 -6.53
C ALA A 98 13.18 3.94 -7.74
N ALA A 99 12.49 2.81 -7.60
CA ALA A 99 12.28 1.83 -8.65
C ALA A 99 11.01 2.06 -9.49
N GLY A 100 10.26 3.15 -9.25
CA GLY A 100 9.02 3.45 -9.95
C GLY A 100 7.90 2.42 -9.72
N LYS A 101 7.93 1.70 -8.59
CA LYS A 101 6.93 0.70 -8.24
C LYS A 101 5.77 1.35 -7.50
N PRO A 102 4.51 1.11 -7.92
CA PRO A 102 3.36 1.59 -7.17
C PRO A 102 3.30 0.89 -5.81
N TRP A 103 2.98 1.64 -4.76
CA TRP A 103 2.84 1.09 -3.43
C TRP A 103 1.65 1.64 -2.66
N VAL A 104 1.11 0.83 -1.76
CA VAL A 104 -0.10 1.10 -0.97
C VAL A 104 0.26 1.22 0.50
N LEU A 105 -0.23 2.27 1.15
CA LEU A 105 -0.19 2.43 2.59
C LEU A 105 -1.53 2.05 3.21
N ASP A 106 -1.51 1.10 4.15
CA ASP A 106 -2.62 0.77 5.04
C ASP A 106 -2.28 1.22 6.48
N PRO A 107 -2.78 2.39 6.92
CA PRO A 107 -2.33 3.06 8.14
C PRO A 107 -3.02 2.53 9.40
N VAL A 108 -3.16 1.20 9.53
CA VAL A 108 -3.84 0.53 10.65
C VAL A 108 -3.44 1.09 12.01
N GLY A 109 -4.44 1.59 12.75
CA GLY A 109 -4.26 2.15 14.08
C GLY A 109 -3.61 3.54 14.11
N CYS A 110 -3.53 4.24 12.98
CA CYS A 110 -3.24 5.68 12.98
C CYS A 110 -4.27 6.42 13.85
N GLY A 111 -3.81 7.37 14.67
CA GLY A 111 -4.63 8.04 15.68
C GLY A 111 -4.75 7.32 17.02
N ALA A 112 -4.45 6.02 17.10
CA ALA A 112 -4.55 5.28 18.36
C ALA A 112 -3.42 5.59 19.34
N THR A 113 -2.20 5.82 18.83
CA THR A 113 -1.05 6.23 19.64
C THR A 113 -0.17 7.24 18.88
N PRO A 114 0.60 8.10 19.58
CA PRO A 114 1.54 9.01 18.93
C PRO A 114 2.57 8.30 18.06
N MET A 115 3.07 7.14 18.50
CA MET A 115 4.04 6.34 17.75
C MET A 115 3.47 5.85 16.42
N ARG A 116 2.26 5.24 16.43
CA ARG A 116 1.61 4.74 15.21
C ARG A 116 1.33 5.88 14.23
N THR A 117 0.80 6.99 14.74
CA THR A 117 0.46 8.17 13.95
C THR A 117 1.71 8.75 13.27
N ARG A 118 2.80 8.96 14.03
CA ARG A 118 4.06 9.45 13.48
C ARG A 118 4.62 8.51 12.41
N ALA A 119 4.62 7.20 12.66
CA ALA A 119 5.11 6.24 11.68
C ALA A 119 4.29 6.23 10.37
N CYS A 120 2.96 6.41 10.46
CA CYS A 120 2.09 6.53 9.29
C CYS A 120 2.35 7.83 8.52
N VAL A 121 2.51 8.98 9.22
CA VAL A 121 2.86 10.27 8.59
C VAL A 121 4.21 10.20 7.89
N ASP A 122 5.22 9.59 8.53
CA ASP A 122 6.55 9.42 7.92
C ASP A 122 6.48 8.60 6.62
N LEU A 123 5.67 7.54 6.60
CA LEU A 123 5.45 6.73 5.39
C LEU A 123 4.60 7.45 4.35
N LEU A 124 3.60 8.23 4.76
CA LEU A 124 2.84 9.09 3.85
C LEU A 124 3.77 10.07 3.12
N GLY A 125 4.75 10.63 3.83
CA GLY A 125 5.80 11.47 3.26
C GLY A 125 6.68 10.77 2.21
N CYS A 126 6.66 9.44 2.14
CA CYS A 126 7.31 8.66 1.08
C CYS A 126 6.46 8.52 -0.19
N GLY A 127 5.28 9.14 -0.28
CA GLY A 127 4.49 9.22 -1.51
C GLY A 127 3.86 7.89 -1.97
N PRO A 128 2.95 7.28 -1.19
CA PRO A 128 2.17 6.12 -1.65
C PRO A 128 1.29 6.48 -2.85
N ALA A 129 1.11 5.51 -3.75
CA ALA A 129 0.16 5.64 -4.85
C ALA A 129 -1.29 5.62 -4.36
N VAL A 130 -1.56 4.85 -3.30
CA VAL A 130 -2.88 4.73 -2.67
C VAL A 130 -2.72 4.65 -1.15
N VAL A 131 -3.59 5.35 -0.43
CA VAL A 131 -3.81 5.14 1.01
C VAL A 131 -5.16 4.47 1.19
N ARG A 132 -5.20 3.35 1.91
CA ARG A 132 -6.44 2.62 2.22
C ARG A 132 -6.56 2.42 3.72
N GLY A 133 -7.56 3.03 4.34
CA GLY A 133 -7.89 2.85 5.74
C GLY A 133 -9.38 3.06 5.99
N ASN A 134 -9.82 2.87 7.22
CA ASN A 134 -11.18 3.26 7.60
C ASN A 134 -11.28 4.81 7.74
N GLY A 135 -12.50 5.33 7.91
CA GLY A 135 -12.73 6.78 7.97
C GLY A 135 -11.95 7.48 9.09
N SER A 136 -11.89 6.89 10.29
CA SER A 136 -11.18 7.51 11.42
C SER A 136 -9.66 7.48 11.25
N GLU A 137 -9.10 6.40 10.70
CA GLU A 137 -7.67 6.29 10.39
C GLU A 137 -7.24 7.30 9.32
N VAL A 138 -8.05 7.47 8.27
CA VAL A 138 -7.79 8.44 7.20
C VAL A 138 -7.88 9.87 7.72
N LEU A 139 -8.89 10.20 8.53
CA LEU A 139 -9.01 11.52 9.16
C LEU A 139 -7.85 11.81 10.11
N ALA A 140 -7.45 10.84 10.94
CA ALA A 140 -6.32 10.97 11.84
C ALA A 140 -5.00 11.18 11.07
N LEU A 141 -4.79 10.42 9.99
CA LEU A 141 -3.61 10.57 9.13
C LEU A 141 -3.59 11.94 8.45
N ALA A 142 -4.72 12.37 7.89
CA ALA A 142 -4.83 13.67 7.23
C ALA A 142 -4.59 14.82 8.22
N GLY A 143 -5.20 14.77 9.41
CA GLY A 143 -4.99 15.77 10.46
C GLY A 143 -3.55 15.83 10.96
N ALA A 144 -2.93 14.67 11.21
CA ALA A 144 -1.54 14.59 11.65
C ALA A 144 -0.54 15.03 10.57
N ALA A 145 -0.88 14.86 9.28
CA ALA A 145 -0.08 15.34 8.15
C ALA A 145 -0.23 16.86 7.88
N GLY A 146 -0.97 17.59 8.73
CA GLY A 146 -1.20 19.03 8.58
C GLY A 146 -2.42 19.39 7.74
N GLY A 147 -3.30 18.43 7.46
CA GLY A 147 -4.50 18.58 6.63
C GLY A 147 -5.75 19.10 7.33
N VAL A 148 -5.68 19.62 8.57
CA VAL A 148 -6.87 20.15 9.26
C VAL A 148 -6.70 21.64 9.58
N ARG A 149 -7.20 22.46 8.64
CA ARG A 149 -8.09 23.59 8.95
C ARG A 149 -9.47 23.20 8.45
N GLY A 150 -10.38 22.80 9.34
CA GLY A 150 -11.81 22.66 9.01
C GLY A 150 -12.41 21.27 9.07
N VAL A 151 -12.25 20.55 10.19
CA VAL A 151 -13.21 19.50 10.55
C VAL A 151 -13.68 19.79 11.97
N ASP A 152 -14.64 20.71 12.07
CA ASP A 152 -15.43 20.91 13.29
C ASP A 152 -16.44 19.76 13.38
N PHE A 153 -16.46 19.07 14.52
CA PHE A 153 -17.55 18.17 14.90
C PHE A 153 -18.48 18.94 15.85
N THR A 154 -19.71 19.20 15.41
CA THR A 154 -20.88 19.53 16.24
C THR A 154 -21.95 18.48 16.04
#